data_AF-A0A847Z089-F1
#
_entry.id   AF-A0A847Z089-F1
#
_cell.length_a   1.000
_cell.length_b   1.000
_cell.length_c   1.000
_cell.angle_alpha   90.00
_cell.angle_beta   90.00
_cell.angle_gamma   90.00
#
_symmetry.space_group_name_H-M   'P 1'
#
loop_
_entity.id
_entity.type
_entity.pdbx_description
1 polymer ?
#
loop_
_entity_poly.entity_id
_entity_poly.type
_entity_poly.pdbx_seq_one_letter_code
_entity_poly.pdbx_strand_id
1 'polypeptide(L)' 'MKKLLTAQFVVLLIGTLFAWFNFGRELISWWSSGTCEIGCPGNITNPFLTPCFGGAIFFTIAFVLSIIILKKSKQATQNQ' A
#
# COMPACT_ATOMS: atom_id res chain seq x y z
N MET A 1 -22.12 -10.71 -1.00
CA MET A 1 -21.35 -9.48 -0.68
C MET A 1 -20.15 -9.71 0.23
N LYS A 2 -20.27 -10.48 1.33
CA LYS A 2 -19.14 -10.73 2.25
C LYS A 2 -17.89 -11.32 1.58
N LYS A 3 -18.06 -12.32 0.71
CA LYS A 3 -16.95 -12.94 -0.05
C LYS A 3 -16.16 -11.93 -0.92
N LEU A 4 -16.86 -10.97 -1.53
CA LEU A 4 -16.23 -9.94 -2.36
C LEU A 4 -15.43 -8.93 -1.50
N LEU A 5 -16.00 -8.50 -0.36
CA LEU A 5 -15.30 -7.62 0.60
C LEU A 5 -14.06 -8.30 1.19
N THR A 6 -14.14 -9.59 1.50
CA THR A 6 -12.98 -10.36 1.96
C THR A 6 -11.91 -10.49 0.87
N ALA A 7 -12.30 -10.76 -0.38
CA ALA A 7 -11.35 -10.81 -1.49
C ALA A 7 -10.67 -9.45 -1.71
N GLN A 8 -11.43 -8.35 -1.71
CA GLN A 8 -10.89 -6.99 -1.81
C GLN A 8 -9.88 -6.71 -0.69
N PHE A 9 -10.20 -7.09 0.54
CA PHE A 9 -9.31 -6.91 1.69
C PHE A 9 -7.99 -7.67 1.52
N VAL A 10 -8.03 -8.92 1.08
CA VAL A 10 -6.83 -9.74 0.84
C VAL A 10 -5.97 -9.14 -0.28
N VAL A 11 -6.59 -8.73 -1.39
CA VAL A 11 -5.88 -8.08 -2.50
C VAL A 11 -5.21 -6.78 -2.04
N LEU A 12 -5.92 -5.95 -1.27
CA LEU A 12 -5.37 -4.70 -0.74
C LEU A 12 -4.23 -4.97 0.25
N LEU A 13 -4.37 -5.96 1.14
CA LEU A 13 -3.31 -6.33 2.09
C LEU A 13 -2.03 -6.73 1.35
N ILE A 14 -2.14 -7.61 0.35
CA ILE A 14 -0.99 -8.06 -0.45
C ILE A 14 -0.39 -6.88 -1.22
N GLY A 15 -1.21 -6.04 -1.85
CA GLY A 15 -0.76 -4.84 -2.58
C GLY A 15 -0.03 -3.84 -1.68
N THR A 16 -0.54 -3.59 -0.47
CA THR A 16 0.11 -2.73 0.53
C THR A 16 1.47 -3.30 0.93
N LEU A 17 1.56 -4.59 1.26
CA LEU A 17 2.82 -5.24 1.63
C LEU A 17 3.84 -5.18 0.48
N PHE A 18 3.40 -5.47 -0.74
CA PHE A 18 4.24 -5.41 -1.93
C PHE A 18 4.77 -3.98 -2.18
N ALA A 19 3.91 -2.97 -2.10
CA ALA A 19 4.31 -1.58 -2.34
C ALA A 19 5.31 -1.08 -1.27
N TRP A 20 5.05 -1.35 0.01
CA TRP A 20 5.96 -0.98 1.10
C TRP A 20 7.27 -1.75 1.06
N PHE A 21 7.27 -3.03 0.65
CA PHE A 21 8.50 -3.80 0.48
C PHE A 21 9.41 -3.19 -0.59
N ASN A 22 8.85 -2.85 -1.75
CA ASN A 22 9.61 -2.20 -2.84
C ASN A 22 10.10 -0.81 -2.42
N PHE A 23 9.24 0.01 -1.80
CA PHE A 23 9.66 1.32 -1.28
C PHE A 23 10.75 1.19 -0.21
N GLY A 24 10.65 0.22 0.70
CA GLY A 24 11.66 -0.01 1.73
C GLY A 24 13.01 -0.42 1.15
N ARG A 25 13.03 -1.29 0.15
CA ARG A 25 14.23 -1.64 -0.61
C ARG A 25 14.88 -0.42 -1.25
N GLU A 26 14.07 0.42 -1.88
CA GLU A 26 14.50 1.66 -2.51
C GLU A 26 15.07 2.65 -1.49
N LEU A 27 14.41 2.81 -0.34
CA LEU A 27 14.86 3.67 0.75
C LEU A 27 16.20 3.21 1.34
N ILE A 28 16.40 1.89 1.50
CA ILE A 28 17.66 1.32 1.99
C ILE A 28 18.78 1.55 0.97
N SER A 29 18.51 1.31 -0.32
CA SER A 29 19.46 1.59 -1.40
C SER A 29 19.87 3.07 -1.38
N TRP A 30 18.88 3.96 -1.38
CA TRP A 30 19.11 5.39 -1.30
C TRP A 30 19.92 5.81 -0.07
N TRP A 31 19.63 5.22 1.10
CA TRP A 31 20.37 5.50 2.33
C TRP A 31 21.82 5.03 2.27
N SER A 32 22.10 3.91 1.59
CA SER A 32 23.43 3.29 1.55
C SER A 32 24.32 3.84 0.45
N SER A 33 23.79 4.13 -0.74
CA SER A 33 24.57 4.49 -1.93
C SER A 33 24.16 5.84 -2.53
N GLY A 34 23.11 6.48 -2.02
CA GLY A 34 22.54 7.69 -2.62
C GLY A 34 21.87 7.42 -3.97
N THR A 35 21.80 6.16 -4.41
CA THR A 35 21.24 5.76 -5.70
C THR A 35 19.83 5.22 -5.53
N CYS A 36 18.98 5.57 -6.48
CA CYS A 36 17.61 5.12 -6.56
C CYS A 36 17.44 4.33 -7.86
N GLU A 37 17.39 3.01 -7.79
CA GLU A 37 17.66 2.11 -8.93
C GLU A 37 16.40 1.57 -9.62
N ILE A 38 15.32 1.31 -8.87
CA ILE A 38 14.18 0.54 -9.38
C ILE A 38 13.02 1.48 -9.75
N GLY A 39 12.89 2.61 -9.04
CA GLY A 39 11.74 3.51 -9.15
C GLY A 39 12.01 4.95 -9.63
N CYS A 40 13.25 5.35 -9.92
CA CYS A 40 13.57 6.74 -10.22
C CYS A 40 13.82 7.01 -11.71
N PRO A 41 12.91 7.69 -12.42
CA PRO A 41 13.21 8.24 -13.74
C PRO A 41 14.14 9.46 -13.56
N GLY A 42 15.42 9.30 -13.88
CA GLY A 42 16.39 10.39 -14.11
C GLY A 42 16.52 11.46 -13.01
N ASN A 43 17.66 11.49 -12.31
CA ASN A 43 18.08 12.57 -11.40
C ASN A 43 17.14 12.92 -10.21
N ILE A 44 15.99 12.25 -10.07
CA ILE A 44 15.19 12.31 -8.84
C ILE A 44 15.96 11.55 -7.77
N THR A 45 16.57 12.27 -6.83
CA THR A 45 17.30 11.68 -5.71
C THR A 45 16.38 11.37 -4.53
N ASN A 46 15.16 11.91 -4.48
CA ASN A 46 14.32 11.78 -3.30
C ASN A 46 13.35 10.58 -3.41
N PRO A 47 13.50 9.51 -2.59
CA PRO A 47 12.65 8.32 -2.66
C PRO A 47 11.16 8.61 -2.40
N PHE A 48 10.84 9.71 -1.69
CA PHE A 48 9.45 10.11 -1.42
C PHE A 48 8.69 10.68 -2.62
N LEU A 49 9.39 11.04 -3.71
CA LEU A 49 8.77 11.52 -4.95
C LEU A 49 8.60 10.41 -5.98
N THR A 50 8.95 9.17 -5.63
CA THR A 50 8.88 8.03 -6.54
C THR A 50 7.47 7.48 -6.67
N PRO A 51 7.14 6.87 -7.83
CA PRO A 51 5.89 6.12 -7.99
C PRO A 51 5.72 5.01 -6.93
N CYS A 52 6.81 4.44 -6.42
CA CYS A 52 6.77 3.42 -5.36
C CYS A 52 6.19 3.95 -4.05
N PHE A 53 6.61 5.15 -3.62
CA PHE A 53 6.02 5.79 -2.43
C PHE A 53 4.55 6.14 -2.66
N GLY A 54 4.25 6.73 -3.82
CA GLY A 54 2.86 7.06 -4.19
C GLY A 54 1.95 5.83 -4.12
N GLY A 55 2.38 4.72 -4.74
CA GLY A 55 1.67 3.43 -4.69
C GLY A 55 1.47 2.94 -3.26
N ALA A 56 2.52 2.97 -2.42
CA ALA A 56 2.44 2.55 -1.02
C ALA A 56 1.37 3.35 -0.24
N ILE A 57 1.32 4.67 -0.43
CA ILE A 57 0.32 5.53 0.21
C ILE A 57 -1.10 5.21 -0.29
N PHE A 58 -1.32 5.11 -1.61
CA PHE A 58 -2.64 4.81 -2.17
C PHE A 58 -3.18 3.46 -1.72
N PHE A 59 -2.36 2.40 -1.77
CA PHE A 59 -2.78 1.08 -1.29
C PHE A 59 -3.06 1.09 0.22
N THR A 60 -2.29 1.84 1.01
CA THR A 60 -2.53 1.97 2.45
C THR A 60 -3.86 2.67 2.74
N ILE A 61 -4.16 3.78 2.06
CA ILE A 61 -5.44 4.49 2.22
C ILE A 61 -6.61 3.57 1.86
N ALA A 62 -6.52 2.88 0.71
CA ALA A 62 -7.55 1.94 0.28
C ALA A 62 -7.73 0.78 1.27
N PHE A 63 -6.64 0.25 1.84
CA PHE A 63 -6.67 -0.80 2.85
C PHE A 63 -7.34 -0.33 4.15
N VAL A 64 -7.04 0.88 4.63
CA VAL A 64 -7.70 1.48 5.80
C VAL A 64 -9.20 1.65 5.56
N LEU A 65 -9.60 2.13 4.38
CA LEU A 65 -11.02 2.24 4.01
C LEU A 65 -11.70 0.86 3.99
N SER A 66 -11.03 -0.17 3.48
CA SER A 66 -11.52 -1.55 3.50
C SER A 66 -11.76 -2.06 4.92
N ILE A 67 -10.84 -1.80 5.86
CA ILE A 67 -11.01 -2.13 7.29
C ILE A 67 -12.26 -1.46 7.86
N ILE A 68 -12.45 -0.15 7.59
CA ILE A 68 -13.60 0.61 8.09
C ILE A 68 -14.92 0.00 7.55
N ILE A 69 -14.97 -0.33 6.26
CA ILE A 69 -16.15 -0.94 5.63
C ILE A 69 -16.45 -2.32 6.21
N LEU A 70 -15.43 -3.17 6.41
CA LEU A 70 -15.59 -4.49 7.01
C LEU A 70 -16.14 -4.42 8.44
N LYS A 71 -15.63 -3.47 9.25
CA LYS A 71 -16.14 -3.23 10.61
C LYS A 71 -17.61 -2.85 10.59
N LYS A 72 -18.01 -1.92 9.72
CA LYS A 72 -19.43 -1.53 9.55
C LYS A 72 -20.30 -2.69 9.05
N SER A 73 -19.82 -3.48 8.09
CA SER A 73 -20.57 -4.60 7.52
C SER A 73 -20.83 -5.73 8.52
N LYS A 74 -19.86 -6.02 9.40
CA LYS A 74 -20.06 -6.97 10.51
C LYS A 74 -21.14 -6.49 11.47
N GLN A 75 -21.12 -5.20 11.83
CA GLN A 75 -22.06 -4.60 12.77
C GLN A 75 -23.50 -4.60 12.22
N ALA A 76 -23.70 -4.33 10.93
CA ALA A 76 -25.01 -4.39 10.29
C ALA A 76 -25.61 -5.82 10.21
N THR A 77 -24.78 -6.86 10.18
CA THR A 77 -25.28 -8.25 10.26
C THR A 77 -25.69 -8.63 11.69
N GLN A 78 -25.10 -8.00 12.72
CA GLN A 78 -25.38 -8.35 14.12
C GLN A 78 -26.64 -7.67 14.69
N ASN A 79 -27.14 -6.62 14.02
CA ASN A 79 -28.38 -5.91 14.39
C ASN A 79 -29.61 -6.42 13.63
N GLN A 80 -29.53 -7.60 12.99
CA GLN A 80 -30.63 -8.29 12.32
C GLN A 80 -30.69 -9.72 12.86
#